data_AF-A0A832WBF3-F1
#
_entry.id   AF-A0A832WBF3-F1
#
_cell.length_a   1.000
_cell.length_b   1.000
_cell.length_c   1.000
_cell.angle_alpha   90.00
_cell.angle_beta   90.00
_cell.angle_gamma   90.00
#
_symmetry.space_group_name_H-M   'P 1'
#
loop_
_entity.id
_entity.type
_entity.pdbx_description
1 polymer ?
#
loop_
_entity_poly.entity_id
_entity_poly.type
_entity_poly.pdbx_seq_one_letter_code
_entity_poly.pdbx_strand_id
1 'polypeptide(L)' 'MNKLGNREISISIIILFSISLILIPLEAYADEVNVVSIGLDETVIVTATNNSENEIKTFRVWLGEEFNFKYI' A
#
# COMPACT_ATOMS: atom_id res chain seq x y z
N MET A 1 31.22 30.41 -6.16
CA MET A 1 30.79 29.10 -6.70
C MET A 1 31.01 29.08 -8.20
N ASN A 2 31.90 28.21 -8.68
CA ASN A 2 32.22 28.01 -10.09
C ASN A 2 31.05 27.31 -10.81
N LYS A 3 30.66 27.82 -11.98
CA LYS A 3 29.53 27.31 -12.79
C LYS A 3 29.65 25.80 -13.10
N LEU A 4 30.87 25.28 -13.15
CA LEU A 4 31.16 23.85 -13.34
C LEU A 4 30.75 23.02 -12.11
N GLY A 5 31.10 23.46 -10.89
CA GLY A 5 30.80 22.75 -9.64
C GLY A 5 29.31 22.66 -9.34
N ASN A 6 28.53 23.69 -9.69
CA ASN A 6 27.08 23.65 -9.54
C ASN A 6 26.44 22.57 -10.44
N ARG A 7 26.99 22.33 -11.64
CA ARG A 7 26.47 21.32 -12.57
C ARG A 7 26.78 19.90 -12.11
N GLU A 8 27.97 19.68 -11.55
CA GLU A 8 28.41 18.39 -11.01
C GLU A 8 27.60 17.99 -9.76
N ILE A 9 27.29 18.97 -8.90
CA ILE A 9 26.43 18.77 -7.73
C ILE A 9 25.02 18.37 -8.17
N SER A 10 24.43 19.06 -9.16
CA SER A 10 23.09 18.72 -9.67
C SER A 10 23.02 17.31 -10.26
N ILE A 11 24.04 16.91 -11.03
CA ILE A 11 24.10 15.56 -11.61
C ILE A 11 24.22 14.49 -10.52
N SER A 12 25.05 14.72 -9.51
CA SER A 12 25.21 13.80 -8.38
C SER A 12 23.90 13.60 -7.61
N ILE A 13 23.14 14.68 -7.40
CA ILE A 13 21.81 14.62 -6.74
C ILE A 13 20.82 13.79 -7.57
N ILE A 14 20.79 13.99 -8.89
CA ILE A 14 19.90 13.24 -9.79
C ILE A 14 20.23 11.74 -9.78
N ILE A 15 21.52 11.39 -9.83
CA ILE A 15 21.98 9.99 -9.80
C ILE A 15 21.62 9.35 -8.46
N LEU A 16 21.90 10.03 -7.35
CA LEU A 16 21.60 9.53 -6.01
C LEU A 16 20.09 9.29 -5.84
N PHE A 17 19.26 10.24 -6.26
CA PHE A 17 17.80 10.12 -6.21
C PHE A 17 17.30 8.96 -7.07
N SER A 18 17.87 8.77 -8.27
CA SER A 18 17.51 7.66 -9.16
C SER A 18 17.82 6.29 -8.53
N ILE A 19 18.95 6.16 -7.83
CA ILE A 19 19.32 4.94 -7.10
C ILE A 19 18.34 4.69 -5.95
N SER A 20 17.93 5.75 -5.23
CA SER A 20 16.93 5.63 -4.16
C SER A 20 15.58 5.13 -4.66
N LEU A 21 15.15 5.53 -5.87
CA LEU A 21 13.90 5.04 -6.46
C LEU A 21 13.91 3.54 -6.78
N ILE A 22 15.08 2.98 -7.13
CA ILE A 22 15.24 1.53 -7.40
C ILE A 22 15.18 0.72 -6.09
N LEU A 23 15.54 1.34 -4.96
CA LEU A 23 15.53 0.69 -3.64
C LEU A 23 14.14 0.63 -3.00
N ILE A 24 13.15 1.32 -3.56
CA ILE A 24 11.78 1.21 -3.09
C ILE A 24 11.23 -0.11 -3.63
N PRO A 25 10.88 -1.08 -2.78
CA PRO A 25 10.26 -2.31 -3.25
C PRO A 25 8.98 -1.96 -4.02
N LEU A 26 8.93 -2.36 -5.30
CA LEU A 26 7.77 -2.15 -6.17
C LEU A 26 6.54 -2.90 -5.66
N GLU A 27 6.78 -4.03 -4.99
CA GLU A 27 5.77 -4.87 -4.37
C GLU A 27 5.34 -4.27 -3.02
N ALA A 28 4.46 -3.26 -3.09
CA ALA A 28 3.80 -2.69 -1.94
C ALA A 28 2.78 -3.68 -1.36
N TYR A 29 3.25 -4.75 -0.70
CA TYR A 29 2.62 -5.56 0.36
C TYR A 29 1.10 -5.91 0.33
N ALA A 30 0.37 -5.72 -0.77
CA ALA A 30 -1.08 -5.91 -0.82
C ALA A 30 -1.59 -6.52 -2.13
N ASP A 31 -0.72 -6.77 -3.12
CA ASP A 31 -1.15 -7.20 -4.46
C ASP A 31 -1.77 -8.62 -4.48
N GLU A 32 -1.57 -9.40 -3.42
CA GLU A 32 -1.99 -10.79 -3.37
C GLU A 32 -3.30 -11.02 -2.60
N VAL A 33 -3.91 -10.00 -2.00
CA VAL A 33 -5.23 -10.11 -1.33
C VAL A 33 -6.23 -9.16 -1.98
N ASN A 34 -7.19 -9.74 -2.71
CA ASN A 34 -8.28 -8.97 -3.29
C ASN A 34 -9.44 -8.84 -2.29
N VAL A 35 -10.02 -7.65 -2.17
CA VAL A 35 -11.16 -7.39 -1.28
C VAL A 35 -12.30 -6.78 -2.08
N VAL A 36 -13.48 -7.41 -2.02
CA VAL A 36 -14.71 -6.94 -2.65
C VAL A 36 -15.79 -6.80 -1.59
N SER A 37 -16.64 -5.79 -1.70
CA SER A 37 -17.80 -5.63 -0.83
C SER A 37 -19.09 -5.50 -1.63
N ILE A 38 -20.18 -6.01 -1.04
CA ILE A 38 -21.53 -5.84 -1.55
C ILE A 38 -22.44 -5.39 -0.41
N GLY A 39 -23.19 -4.31 -0.64
CA GLY A 39 -24.23 -3.84 0.27
C GLY A 39 -25.56 -4.57 0.04
N LEU A 40 -26.18 -5.03 1.11
CA LEU A 40 -27.48 -5.70 1.15
C LEU A 40 -28.32 -5.06 2.26
N ASP A 41 -29.20 -4.13 1.91
CA ASP A 41 -30.01 -3.35 2.86
C ASP A 41 -29.16 -2.73 3.98
N GLU A 42 -29.37 -3.14 5.24
CA GLU A 42 -28.60 -2.68 6.42
C GLU A 42 -27.29 -3.47 6.65
N THR A 43 -26.96 -4.42 5.77
CA THR A 43 -25.81 -5.34 5.90
C THR A 43 -24.78 -5.10 4.80
N VAL A 44 -23.49 -5.30 5.10
CA VAL A 44 -22.42 -5.36 4.10
C VAL A 44 -21.74 -6.72 4.18
N ILE A 45 -21.60 -7.39 3.04
CA ILE A 45 -20.78 -8.60 2.91
C ILE A 45 -19.43 -8.18 2.35
N VAL A 46 -18.36 -8.48 3.06
CA VAL A 46 -16.97 -8.26 2.61
C VAL A 46 -16.34 -9.62 2.32
N THR A 47 -15.86 -9.79 1.10
CA THR A 47 -15.15 -11.00 0.65
C THR A 47 -13.69 -10.66 0.42
N ALA A 48 -12.80 -11.33 1.15
CA ALA A 48 -11.36 -11.27 0.94
C ALA A 48 -10.90 -12.57 0.28
N THR A 49 -10.20 -12.47 -0.86
CA THR A 49 -9.63 -13.60 -1.60
C THR A 49 -8.12 -13.55 -1.51
N ASN A 50 -7.53 -14.62 -0.98
CA ASN A 50 -6.08 -14.81 -1.02
C ASN A 50 -5.69 -15.37 -2.40
N ASN A 51 -5.02 -14.55 -3.21
CA ASN A 51 -4.47 -14.94 -4.50
C ASN A 51 -3.00 -15.36 -4.41
N SER A 52 -2.41 -15.35 -3.20
CA SER A 52 -1.05 -15.83 -2.97
C SER A 52 -0.97 -17.34 -2.83
N GLU A 53 0.24 -17.88 -3.03
CA GLU A 53 0.58 -19.25 -2.66
C GLU A 53 0.79 -19.41 -1.14
N ASN A 54 0.92 -18.29 -0.42
CA ASN A 54 1.22 -18.27 1.01
C ASN A 54 -0.06 -18.29 1.85
N GLU A 55 -0.02 -18.96 3.00
CA GLU A 55 -1.14 -18.96 3.93
C GLU A 55 -1.25 -17.60 4.67
N ILE A 56 -2.46 -17.03 4.71
CA ILE A 56 -2.75 -15.86 5.54
C ILE A 56 -2.85 -16.29 6.99
N LYS A 57 -1.91 -15.83 7.83
CA LYS A 57 -1.87 -16.15 9.27
C LYS A 57 -2.80 -15.29 10.11
N THR A 58 -3.14 -14.09 9.67
CA THR A 58 -3.95 -13.15 10.46
C THR A 58 -4.73 -12.23 9.55
N PHE A 59 -6.01 -12.07 9.86
CA PHE A 59 -6.90 -11.07 9.26
C PHE A 59 -7.36 -10.11 10.35
N ARG A 60 -7.20 -8.80 10.13
CA ARG A 60 -7.60 -7.75 11.08
C ARG A 60 -8.54 -6.78 10.41
N VAL A 61 -9.70 -6.56 11.03
CA VAL A 61 -10.68 -5.56 10.61
C VAL A 61 -10.62 -4.39 11.59
N TRP A 62 -10.44 -3.19 11.05
CA TRP A 62 -10.57 -1.95 11.82
C TRP A 62 -11.88 -1.29 11.46
N LEU A 63 -12.67 -0.99 12.47
CA LEU A 63 -13.91 -0.25 12.33
C LEU A 63 -13.63 1.20 12.72
N GLY A 64 -14.26 2.15 12.02
CA GLY A 64 -14.13 3.57 12.38
C GLY A 64 -14.63 3.81 13.81
N GLU A 65 -14.16 4.89 14.45
CA GLU A 65 -14.51 5.22 15.85
C GLU A 65 -16.02 5.25 16.12
N GLU A 66 -16.83 5.59 15.12
CA GLU A 66 -18.29 5.71 15.25
C GLU A 66 -19.07 4.44 14.87
N PHE A 67 -18.37 3.32 14.60
CA PHE A 67 -19.03 2.10 14.15
C PHE A 67 -19.62 1.30 15.32
N ASN A 68 -20.88 0.87 15.19
CA ASN A 68 -21.55 0.04 16.18
C ASN A 68 -22.26 -1.12 15.48
N PHE A 69 -21.99 -2.37 15.89
CA PHE A 69 -22.73 -3.51 15.39
C PHE A 69 -24.14 -3.49 15.97
N LYS A 70 -25.13 -3.37 15.10
CA LYS A 70 -26.53 -3.57 15.48
C LYS A 70 -26.73 -5.08 15.67
N TYR A 71 -27.02 -5.50 16.90
CA TYR A 71 -27.37 -6.90 17.18
C TYR A 71 -28.75 -7.20 16.56
N ILE A 72 -28.86 -8.34 15.89
CA ILE A 72 -30.11 -8.91 15.35
C ILE A 72 -30.67 -9.90 16.37
#